data_AF-A0A1M5MUN2-F1
#
_entry.id   AF-A0A1M5MUN2-F1
#
_cell.length_a   1.000
_cell.length_b   1.000
_cell.length_c   1.000
_cell.angle_alpha   90.00
_cell.angle_beta   90.00
_cell.angle_gamma   90.00
#
_symmetry.space_group_name_H-M   'P 1'
#
loop_
_entity.id
_entity.type
_entity.pdbx_description
1 polymer ?
#
loop_
_entity_poly.entity_id
_entity_poly.type
_entity_poly.pdbx_seq_one_letter_code
_entity_poly.pdbx_strand_id
1 'polypeptide(L)'
;MSRTATRNHAIELVRIIACLLVIMAHIQVVINDGNSIVTGRLFFSTIIADDVPLFLLVTGFFFFHRIHSDSDIVPAFPHKAKTFLSRIYIPTIAYIIINILYRYFTGPQGSILTADWNYLGRFVFRLAPGDHLWYICTYMSFVFFFPMLAFVCQDTPQKNKVRRTLLGIAIGCAVITDVQYFFKMNLLDIDKYLWGYCTIFLIIGYELSLFVRRFDNRKMKLILVGLGLYILGIAVKILLQKYMHAEYGYIQNRFRWLQCSPCFVTATGLFITIYTLGSFIKAHGIPARIINFIGSCTFAIYLFHYIVIRETKTWQFELISKFSNISTFPNTAAYYFSFAFIVLAITFVIALIFRFAVEKPVAWIFDRKKKSGIHAGPSGAIPDSNPSS
;
A
#
# COMPACT_ATOMS: atom_id res chain seq x y z
N MET A 1 -18.05 12.98 26.75
CA MET A 1 -16.89 12.83 25.84
C MET A 1 -16.76 11.36 25.43
N SER A 2 -17.23 10.98 24.22
CA SER A 2 -17.14 9.59 23.77
C SER A 2 -15.69 9.18 23.53
N ARG A 3 -15.23 8.10 24.17
CA ARG A 3 -13.93 7.46 23.89
C ARG A 3 -13.79 7.23 22.39
N THR A 4 -12.99 8.06 21.72
CA THR A 4 -12.54 7.76 20.36
C THR A 4 -11.73 6.47 20.43
N ALA A 5 -12.20 5.42 19.77
CA ALA A 5 -11.45 4.17 19.61
C ALA A 5 -10.01 4.51 19.21
N THR A 6 -9.05 4.08 20.04
CA THR A 6 -7.62 4.34 19.83
C THR A 6 -7.19 3.67 18.53
N ARG A 7 -6.55 4.44 17.64
CA ARG A 7 -5.99 3.90 16.39
C ARG A 7 -4.95 2.81 16.70
N ASN A 8 -4.95 1.74 15.92
CA ASN A 8 -3.98 0.66 16.04
C ASN A 8 -2.63 1.12 15.49
N HIS A 9 -1.74 1.53 16.40
CA HIS A 9 -0.40 2.05 16.06
C HIS A 9 0.46 1.01 15.34
N ALA A 10 0.26 -0.30 15.56
CA ALA A 10 1.00 -1.33 14.84
C ALA A 10 0.70 -1.29 13.33
N ILE A 11 -0.54 -1.00 12.96
CA ILE A 11 -0.94 -0.85 11.55
C ILE A 11 -0.43 0.46 10.97
N GLU A 12 -0.51 1.55 11.74
CA GLU A 12 0.04 2.82 11.30
C GLU A 12 1.56 2.70 11.07
N LEU A 13 2.28 1.87 11.86
CA LEU A 13 3.67 1.54 11.60
C LEU A 13 3.86 0.81 10.26
N VAL A 14 3.04 -0.20 9.94
CA VAL A 14 3.06 -0.87 8.63
C VAL A 14 2.85 0.13 7.50
N ARG A 15 1.89 1.07 7.64
CA ARG A 15 1.65 2.13 6.62
C ARG A 15 2.84 3.06 6.45
N ILE A 16 3.51 3.45 7.54
CA ILE A 16 4.69 4.32 7.47
C ILE A 16 5.81 3.62 6.71
N ILE A 17 6.07 2.35 7.01
CA ILE A 17 7.08 1.57 6.30
C ILE A 17 6.70 1.40 4.83
N ALA A 18 5.45 1.03 4.53
CA ALA A 18 4.97 0.92 3.15
C ALA A 18 5.12 2.25 2.39
N CYS A 19 4.81 3.38 3.03
CA CYS A 19 4.97 4.71 2.45
C CYS A 19 6.43 5.04 2.13
N LEU A 20 7.37 4.67 3.02
CA LEU A 20 8.80 4.85 2.79
C LEU A 20 9.28 3.98 1.61
N LEU A 21 8.82 2.74 1.52
CA LEU A 21 9.15 1.84 0.41
C LEU A 21 8.61 2.37 -0.92
N VAL A 22 7.39 2.92 -0.97
CA VAL A 22 6.84 3.56 -2.19
C VAL A 22 7.71 4.72 -2.66
N ILE A 23 8.17 5.58 -1.74
CA ILE A 23 9.11 6.66 -2.07
C ILE A 23 10.37 6.07 -2.69
N MET A 24 10.95 5.05 -2.04
CA MET A 24 12.14 4.35 -2.55
C MET A 24 11.92 3.73 -3.94
N ALA A 25 10.72 3.20 -4.22
CA ALA A 25 10.35 2.62 -5.51
C ALA A 25 10.36 3.63 -6.66
N HIS A 26 9.95 4.87 -6.37
CA HIS A 26 9.92 5.96 -7.34
C HIS A 26 11.27 6.64 -7.57
N ILE A 27 12.25 6.47 -6.67
CA ILE A 27 13.64 6.96 -6.82
C ILE A 27 14.61 5.86 -7.23
N GLN A 28 14.08 4.69 -7.63
CA GLN A 28 14.87 3.52 -7.91
C GLN A 28 15.79 3.70 -9.13
N VAL A 29 17.02 3.20 -8.98
CA VAL A 29 18.03 3.15 -10.04
C VAL A 29 17.97 1.81 -10.77
N VAL A 30 18.34 1.82 -12.05
CA VAL A 30 18.44 0.62 -12.89
C VAL A 30 19.41 -0.38 -12.26
N ILE A 31 18.98 -1.64 -12.15
CA ILE A 31 19.72 -2.70 -11.45
C ILE A 31 20.96 -3.19 -12.20
N ASN A 32 21.10 -2.81 -13.47
CA ASN A 32 22.17 -3.26 -14.35
C ASN A 32 23.09 -2.11 -14.73
N ASP A 33 24.34 -2.44 -14.98
CA ASP A 33 25.35 -1.57 -15.56
C ASP A 33 26.01 -2.31 -16.72
N GLY A 34 25.69 -1.90 -17.95
CA GLY A 34 25.95 -2.68 -19.16
C GLY A 34 25.33 -4.08 -19.09
N ASN A 35 26.17 -5.11 -19.25
CA ASN A 35 25.79 -6.52 -19.20
C ASN A 35 25.96 -7.15 -17.81
N SER A 36 26.07 -6.34 -16.75
CA SER A 36 26.27 -6.83 -15.38
C SER A 36 25.15 -6.40 -14.44
N ILE A 37 24.72 -7.30 -13.56
CA ILE A 37 23.86 -6.94 -12.43
C ILE A 37 24.70 -6.29 -11.33
N VAL A 38 24.31 -5.08 -10.93
CA VAL A 38 24.82 -4.44 -9.71
C VAL A 38 24.08 -5.02 -8.51
N THR A 39 24.74 -5.95 -7.79
CA THR A 39 24.11 -6.74 -6.71
C THR A 39 23.47 -5.86 -5.63
N GLY A 40 24.09 -4.73 -5.27
CA GLY A 40 23.52 -3.79 -4.30
C GLY A 40 22.17 -3.21 -4.75
N ARG A 41 22.08 -2.78 -6.02
CA ARG A 41 20.85 -2.24 -6.63
C ARG A 41 19.76 -3.29 -6.74
N LEU A 42 20.12 -4.53 -7.12
CA LEU A 42 19.18 -5.65 -7.15
C LEU A 42 18.62 -5.93 -5.76
N PHE A 43 19.47 -6.01 -4.74
CA PHE A 43 19.03 -6.28 -3.37
C PHE A 43 18.02 -5.23 -2.88
N PHE A 44 18.33 -3.94 -3.06
CA PHE A 44 17.41 -2.87 -2.68
C PHE A 44 16.13 -2.89 -3.51
N SER A 45 16.22 -3.12 -4.83
CA SER A 45 15.04 -3.30 -5.68
C SER A 45 14.11 -4.40 -5.17
N THR A 46 14.67 -5.47 -4.59
CA THR A 46 13.89 -6.59 -4.07
C THR A 46 13.22 -6.25 -2.73
N ILE A 47 13.89 -5.51 -1.85
CA ILE A 47 13.30 -5.01 -0.59
C ILE A 47 12.16 -4.03 -0.86
N ILE A 48 12.37 -3.14 -1.83
CA ILE A 48 11.44 -2.07 -2.17
C ILE A 48 10.17 -2.60 -2.84
N ALA A 49 10.23 -3.79 -3.46
CA ALA A 49 9.16 -4.42 -4.23
C ALA A 49 7.84 -4.65 -3.46
N ASP A 50 7.89 -4.71 -2.13
CA ASP A 50 6.72 -5.03 -1.30
C ASP A 50 5.93 -3.80 -0.83
N ASP A 51 6.27 -2.63 -1.36
CA ASP A 51 5.68 -1.33 -1.06
C ASP A 51 4.14 -1.29 -1.19
N VAL A 52 3.60 -1.48 -2.39
CA VAL A 52 2.17 -1.47 -2.69
C VAL A 52 1.42 -2.68 -2.09
N PRO A 53 1.97 -3.91 -2.16
CA PRO A 53 1.41 -5.06 -1.46
C PRO A 53 1.09 -4.80 0.02
N LEU A 54 1.98 -4.12 0.76
CA LEU A 54 1.72 -3.80 2.16
C LEU A 54 0.51 -2.88 2.35
N PHE A 55 0.31 -1.88 1.48
CA PHE A 55 -0.89 -1.03 1.52
C PHE A 55 -2.18 -1.82 1.25
N LEU A 56 -2.12 -2.78 0.34
CA LEU A 56 -3.25 -3.67 0.03
C LEU A 56 -3.57 -4.61 1.20
N LEU A 57 -2.54 -5.20 1.83
CA LEU A 57 -2.69 -6.01 3.04
C LEU A 57 -3.30 -5.21 4.18
N VAL A 58 -2.81 -4.00 4.45
CA VAL A 58 -3.37 -3.08 5.47
C VAL A 58 -4.82 -2.74 5.15
N THR A 59 -5.15 -2.51 3.88
CA THR A 59 -6.52 -2.22 3.46
C THR A 59 -7.41 -3.42 3.78
N GLY A 60 -7.03 -4.61 3.33
CA GLY A 60 -7.76 -5.86 3.56
C GLY A 60 -7.99 -6.16 5.03
N PHE A 61 -7.00 -5.88 5.87
CA PHE A 61 -7.04 -6.11 7.32
C PHE A 61 -8.21 -5.39 8.01
N PHE A 62 -8.64 -4.24 7.50
CA PHE A 62 -9.76 -3.47 8.07
C PHE A 62 -10.99 -3.36 7.16
N PHE A 63 -10.86 -3.71 5.88
CA PHE A 63 -11.90 -3.41 4.89
C PHE A 63 -13.23 -4.09 5.27
N PHE A 64 -13.17 -5.32 5.79
CA PHE A 64 -14.34 -6.12 6.12
C PHE A 64 -14.61 -6.25 7.63
N HIS A 65 -13.97 -5.44 8.49
CA HIS A 65 -14.03 -5.64 9.94
C HIS A 65 -15.45 -5.58 10.57
N ARG A 66 -16.41 -4.94 9.90
CA ARG A 66 -17.81 -4.82 10.36
C ARG A 66 -18.76 -5.84 9.74
N ILE A 67 -18.24 -6.78 8.96
CA ILE A 67 -19.04 -7.76 8.23
C ILE A 67 -18.93 -9.08 8.98
N HIS A 68 -20.03 -9.48 9.63
CA HIS A 68 -20.14 -10.76 10.32
C HIS A 68 -21.13 -11.68 9.61
N SER A 69 -22.09 -11.10 8.89
CA SER A 69 -23.15 -11.81 8.17
C SER A 69 -23.53 -11.08 6.87
N ASP A 70 -24.31 -11.75 6.02
CA ASP A 70 -24.78 -11.19 4.74
C ASP A 70 -25.65 -9.93 4.94
N SER A 71 -26.38 -9.82 6.06
CA SER A 71 -27.22 -8.66 6.38
C SER A 71 -26.42 -7.39 6.70
N ASP A 72 -25.14 -7.52 7.08
CA ASP A 72 -24.26 -6.37 7.36
C ASP A 72 -23.77 -5.68 6.09
N ILE A 73 -23.82 -6.35 4.94
CA ILE A 73 -23.19 -5.89 3.68
C ILE A 73 -23.88 -4.63 3.14
N VAL A 74 -25.20 -4.70 3.00
CA VAL A 74 -26.03 -3.61 2.46
C VAL A 74 -25.89 -2.32 3.27
N PRO A 75 -26.02 -2.31 4.61
CA PRO A 75 -25.84 -1.10 5.40
C PRO A 75 -24.38 -0.61 5.45
N ALA A 76 -23.40 -1.50 5.34
CA ALA A 76 -21.98 -1.11 5.36
C ALA A 76 -21.51 -0.43 4.06
N PHE A 77 -22.06 -0.82 2.90
CA PHE A 77 -21.60 -0.35 1.59
C PHE A 77 -21.68 1.19 1.43
N PRO A 78 -22.82 1.86 1.68
CA PRO A 78 -22.91 3.32 1.58
C PRO A 78 -21.93 4.04 2.53
N HIS A 79 -21.71 3.50 3.73
CA HIS A 79 -20.74 4.05 4.67
C HIS A 79 -19.31 3.96 4.11
N LYS A 80 -18.93 2.83 3.49
CA LYS A 80 -17.62 2.64 2.85
C LYS A 80 -17.45 3.61 1.67
N ALA A 81 -18.44 3.68 0.79
CA ALA A 81 -18.44 4.59 -0.36
C ALA A 81 -18.31 6.06 0.08
N LYS A 82 -19.11 6.50 1.05
CA LYS A 82 -19.04 7.87 1.59
C LYS A 82 -17.67 8.17 2.23
N THR A 83 -17.12 7.23 3.00
CA THR A 83 -15.81 7.39 3.63
C THR A 83 -14.71 7.51 2.58
N PHE A 84 -14.74 6.67 1.54
CA PHE A 84 -13.81 6.75 0.42
C PHE A 84 -13.91 8.08 -0.31
N LEU A 85 -15.11 8.52 -0.66
CA LEU A 85 -15.33 9.79 -1.37
C LEU A 85 -14.80 10.98 -0.57
N SER A 86 -15.17 11.08 0.70
CA SER A 86 -14.84 12.23 1.56
C SER A 86 -13.38 12.27 2.00
N ARG A 87 -12.73 11.11 2.18
CA ARG A 87 -11.37 11.04 2.75
C ARG A 87 -10.28 10.72 1.75
N ILE A 88 -10.62 10.21 0.58
CA ILE A 88 -9.64 9.79 -0.43
C ILE A 88 -9.94 10.49 -1.75
N TYR A 89 -11.07 10.19 -2.39
CA TYR A 89 -11.32 10.60 -3.78
C TYR A 89 -11.38 12.13 -3.97
N ILE A 90 -12.15 12.84 -3.15
CA ILE A 90 -12.27 14.32 -3.25
C ILE A 90 -10.95 15.02 -2.91
N PRO A 91 -10.25 14.66 -1.81
CA PRO A 91 -8.89 15.16 -1.58
C PRO A 91 -7.93 14.91 -2.74
N THR A 92 -8.00 13.75 -3.43
CA THR A 92 -7.20 13.50 -4.62
C THR A 92 -7.54 14.46 -5.75
N ILE A 93 -8.82 14.74 -6.01
CA ILE A 93 -9.23 15.73 -7.03
C ILE A 93 -8.64 17.10 -6.68
N ALA A 94 -8.70 17.51 -5.40
CA ALA A 94 -8.09 18.76 -4.94
C ALA A 94 -6.56 18.77 -5.18
N TYR A 95 -5.88 17.66 -4.89
CA TYR A 95 -4.46 17.50 -5.21
C TYR A 95 -4.17 17.64 -6.72
N ILE A 96 -4.98 17.03 -7.59
CA ILE A 96 -4.80 17.12 -9.04
C ILE A 96 -4.93 18.57 -9.50
N ILE A 97 -5.93 19.29 -9.00
CA ILE A 97 -6.11 20.72 -9.29
C ILE A 97 -4.90 21.52 -8.80
N ILE A 98 -4.41 21.27 -7.58
CA ILE A 98 -3.19 21.90 -7.05
C ILE A 98 -1.98 21.62 -7.97
N ASN A 99 -1.82 20.39 -8.48
CA ASN A 99 -0.72 20.02 -9.37
C ASN A 99 -0.82 20.74 -10.72
N ILE A 100 -2.03 20.81 -11.31
CA ILE A 100 -2.30 21.54 -12.55
C ILE A 100 -1.93 23.02 -12.38
N LEU A 101 -2.41 23.65 -11.29
CA LEU A 101 -2.10 25.05 -10.99
C LEU A 101 -0.61 25.27 -10.72
N TYR A 102 0.02 24.39 -9.95
CA TYR A 102 1.45 24.47 -9.68
C TYR A 102 2.27 24.43 -10.97
N ARG A 103 2.02 23.45 -11.85
CA ARG A 103 2.71 23.34 -13.16
C ARG A 103 2.45 24.54 -14.07
N TYR A 104 1.27 25.14 -13.98
CA TYR A 104 0.97 26.37 -14.70
C TYR A 104 1.84 27.54 -14.21
N PHE A 105 1.99 27.72 -12.90
CA PHE A 105 2.79 28.82 -12.33
C PHE A 105 4.31 28.61 -12.41
N THR A 106 4.80 27.38 -12.40
CA THR A 106 6.24 27.08 -12.42
C THR A 106 6.77 26.60 -13.76
N GLY A 107 5.89 26.19 -14.67
CA GLY A 107 6.25 25.69 -15.99
C GLY A 107 6.31 26.78 -17.06
N PRO A 108 6.86 26.47 -18.24
CA PRO A 108 6.92 27.40 -19.37
C PRO A 108 5.56 27.60 -20.08
N GLN A 109 4.44 27.26 -19.43
CA GLN A 109 3.11 27.27 -20.05
C GLN A 109 2.56 28.70 -20.10
N GLY A 110 2.33 29.22 -21.30
CA GLY A 110 1.85 30.59 -21.52
C GLY A 110 0.37 30.84 -21.18
N SER A 111 -0.45 29.80 -20.92
CA SER A 111 -1.88 29.96 -20.62
C SER A 111 -2.45 28.81 -19.77
N ILE A 112 -3.37 29.13 -18.84
CA ILE A 112 -4.09 28.16 -18.01
C ILE A 112 -4.95 27.20 -18.85
N LEU A 113 -5.36 27.61 -20.06
CA LEU A 113 -6.11 26.76 -20.99
C LEU A 113 -5.26 25.62 -21.56
N THR A 114 -3.93 25.76 -21.53
CA THR A 114 -2.98 24.71 -21.94
C THR A 114 -2.53 23.81 -20.78
N ALA A 115 -3.06 24.05 -19.58
CA ALA A 115 -2.78 23.20 -18.42
C ALA A 115 -3.39 21.80 -18.61
N ASP A 116 -2.89 20.80 -17.87
CA ASP A 116 -3.22 19.38 -18.06
C ASP A 116 -4.61 18.98 -17.53
N TRP A 117 -5.66 19.66 -18.01
CA TRP A 117 -7.06 19.38 -17.70
C TRP A 117 -7.49 17.99 -18.17
N ASN A 118 -6.84 17.46 -19.21
CA ASN A 118 -7.07 16.10 -19.68
C ASN A 118 -6.72 15.06 -18.61
N TYR A 119 -5.67 15.29 -17.81
CA TYR A 119 -5.38 14.42 -16.67
C TYR A 119 -6.53 14.36 -15.67
N LEU A 120 -7.12 15.50 -15.30
CA LEU A 120 -8.28 15.54 -14.42
C LEU A 120 -9.48 14.79 -15.03
N GLY A 121 -9.76 15.02 -16.32
CA GLY A 121 -10.83 14.32 -17.03
C GLY A 121 -10.65 12.80 -17.08
N ARG A 122 -9.43 12.32 -17.37
CA ARG A 122 -9.09 10.89 -17.35
C ARG A 122 -9.23 10.29 -15.96
N PHE A 123 -8.80 11.00 -14.92
CA PHE A 123 -8.92 10.54 -13.55
C PHE A 123 -10.40 10.44 -13.09
N VAL A 124 -11.19 11.50 -13.34
CA VAL A 124 -12.57 11.58 -12.86
C VAL A 124 -13.50 10.66 -13.65
N PHE A 125 -13.43 10.70 -14.98
CA PHE A 125 -14.42 10.04 -15.84
C PHE A 125 -13.98 8.67 -16.37
N ARG A 126 -12.67 8.43 -16.49
CA ARG A 126 -12.15 7.16 -17.07
C ARG A 126 -11.48 6.25 -16.05
N LEU A 127 -11.30 6.72 -14.81
CA LEU A 127 -10.56 6.00 -13.75
C LEU A 127 -9.19 5.49 -14.24
N ALA A 128 -8.56 6.26 -15.12
CA ALA A 128 -7.31 5.91 -15.80
C ALA A 128 -6.20 6.93 -15.45
N PRO A 129 -5.69 6.91 -14.20
CA PRO A 129 -4.51 7.70 -13.85
C PRO A 129 -3.31 7.11 -14.60
N GLY A 130 -2.59 7.95 -15.33
CA GLY A 130 -1.37 7.53 -16.03
C GLY A 130 -0.16 7.28 -15.11
N ASP A 131 -0.24 7.68 -13.84
CA ASP A 131 0.93 7.82 -12.96
C ASP A 131 0.75 7.11 -11.60
N HIS A 132 1.48 7.56 -10.58
CA HIS A 132 1.52 7.02 -9.22
C HIS A 132 0.15 6.93 -8.52
N LEU A 133 -0.89 7.64 -9.01
CA LEU A 133 -2.25 7.67 -8.46
C LEU A 133 -3.12 6.43 -8.75
N TRP A 134 -2.62 5.45 -9.51
CA TRP A 134 -3.36 4.24 -9.89
C TRP A 134 -3.95 3.47 -8.71
N TYR A 135 -3.29 3.48 -7.56
CA TYR A 135 -3.77 2.82 -6.34
C TYR A 135 -5.13 3.36 -5.87
N ILE A 136 -5.42 4.66 -6.09
CA ILE A 136 -6.72 5.24 -5.71
C ILE A 136 -7.85 4.70 -6.60
N CYS A 137 -7.58 4.50 -7.88
CA CYS A 137 -8.55 3.88 -8.79
C CYS A 137 -8.75 2.40 -8.46
N THR A 138 -7.68 1.68 -8.07
CA THR A 138 -7.80 0.32 -7.52
C THR A 138 -8.66 0.30 -6.25
N TYR A 139 -8.47 1.25 -5.34
CA TYR A 139 -9.30 1.36 -4.13
C TYR A 139 -10.76 1.63 -4.49
N MET A 140 -11.03 2.49 -5.48
CA MET A 140 -12.38 2.73 -5.98
C MET A 140 -13.02 1.44 -6.49
N SER A 141 -12.28 0.60 -7.22
CA SER A 141 -12.75 -0.73 -7.64
C SER A 141 -13.10 -1.61 -6.44
N PHE A 142 -12.29 -1.62 -5.37
CA PHE A 142 -12.64 -2.37 -4.15
C PHE A 142 -13.91 -1.87 -3.47
N VAL A 143 -14.13 -0.56 -3.47
CA VAL A 143 -15.37 0.02 -2.95
C VAL A 143 -16.54 -0.40 -3.83
N PHE A 144 -16.43 -0.29 -5.15
CA PHE A 144 -17.48 -0.70 -6.08
C PHE A 144 -17.85 -2.18 -5.94
N PHE A 145 -16.85 -3.06 -5.89
CA PHE A 145 -17.02 -4.51 -5.69
C PHE A 145 -17.17 -4.90 -4.22
N PHE A 146 -17.32 -3.94 -3.29
CA PHE A 146 -17.38 -4.23 -1.86
C PHE A 146 -18.45 -5.27 -1.51
N PRO A 147 -19.68 -5.25 -2.03
CA PRO A 147 -20.68 -6.26 -1.67
C PRO A 147 -20.25 -7.69 -2.00
N MET A 148 -19.66 -7.89 -3.18
CA MET A 148 -19.15 -9.19 -3.64
C MET A 148 -17.97 -9.65 -2.80
N LEU A 149 -17.02 -8.76 -2.53
CA LEU A 149 -15.84 -9.07 -1.72
C LEU A 149 -16.23 -9.36 -0.26
N ALA A 150 -17.15 -8.58 0.30
CA ALA A 150 -17.66 -8.75 1.66
C ALA A 150 -18.41 -10.07 1.85
N PHE A 151 -19.10 -10.55 0.81
CA PHE A 151 -19.77 -11.86 0.82
C PHE A 151 -18.79 -13.03 1.00
N VAL A 152 -17.56 -12.91 0.49
CA VAL A 152 -16.50 -13.94 0.60
C VAL A 152 -15.66 -13.74 1.88
N CYS A 153 -15.50 -12.49 2.32
CA CYS A 153 -14.73 -12.10 3.50
C CYS A 153 -15.59 -12.08 4.77
N GLN A 154 -16.13 -13.25 5.13
CA GLN A 154 -16.81 -13.52 6.40
C GLN A 154 -16.10 -14.67 7.14
N ASP A 155 -16.09 -14.62 8.47
CA ASP A 155 -15.49 -15.67 9.30
C ASP A 155 -16.51 -16.77 9.63
N THR A 156 -16.93 -17.49 8.59
CA THR A 156 -17.77 -18.69 8.72
C THR A 156 -17.07 -19.88 8.07
N PRO A 157 -17.26 -21.13 8.54
CA PRO A 157 -16.53 -22.28 8.03
C PRO A 157 -16.62 -22.46 6.51
N GLN A 158 -17.81 -22.28 5.94
CA GLN A 158 -18.07 -22.41 4.51
C GLN A 158 -17.34 -21.32 3.71
N LYS A 159 -17.46 -20.06 4.13
CA LYS A 159 -16.82 -18.91 3.46
C LYS A 159 -15.30 -18.95 3.61
N ASN A 160 -14.80 -19.38 4.76
CA ASN A 160 -13.38 -19.61 5.01
C ASN A 160 -12.81 -20.64 4.02
N LYS A 161 -13.52 -21.75 3.78
CA LYS A 161 -13.12 -22.75 2.79
C LYS A 161 -13.07 -22.16 1.39
N VAL A 162 -14.16 -21.49 0.94
CA VAL A 162 -14.21 -20.86 -0.39
C VAL A 162 -13.08 -19.86 -0.58
N ARG A 163 -12.91 -18.92 0.37
CA ARG A 163 -11.87 -17.89 0.30
C ARG A 163 -10.46 -18.46 0.22
N ARG A 164 -10.15 -19.50 1.01
CA ARG A 164 -8.84 -20.15 1.00
C ARG A 164 -8.61 -20.96 -0.27
N THR A 165 -9.63 -21.61 -0.81
CA THR A 165 -9.56 -22.26 -2.13
C THR A 165 -9.29 -21.23 -3.22
N LEU A 166 -9.98 -20.08 -3.20
CA LEU A 166 -9.74 -18.99 -4.16
C LEU A 166 -8.31 -18.45 -4.04
N LEU A 167 -7.81 -18.22 -2.82
CA LEU A 167 -6.42 -17.81 -2.60
C LEU A 167 -5.42 -18.86 -3.09
N GLY A 168 -5.67 -20.15 -2.82
CA GLY A 168 -4.82 -21.25 -3.26
C GLY A 168 -4.74 -21.35 -4.78
N ILE A 169 -5.87 -21.24 -5.47
CA ILE A 169 -5.93 -21.17 -6.94
C ILE A 169 -5.15 -19.95 -7.42
N ALA A 170 -5.44 -18.77 -6.87
CA ALA A 170 -4.83 -17.53 -7.31
C ALA A 170 -3.29 -17.50 -7.17
N ILE A 171 -2.78 -17.96 -6.02
CA ILE A 171 -1.33 -18.07 -5.79
C ILE A 171 -0.73 -19.16 -6.68
N GLY A 172 -1.43 -20.29 -6.87
CA GLY A 172 -1.00 -21.35 -7.79
C GLY A 172 -0.87 -20.87 -9.23
N CYS A 173 -1.82 -20.05 -9.69
CA CYS A 173 -1.77 -19.42 -11.00
C CYS A 173 -0.56 -18.47 -11.13
N ALA A 174 -0.28 -17.65 -10.11
CA ALA A 174 0.91 -16.78 -10.11
C ALA A 174 2.22 -17.57 -10.16
N VAL A 175 2.30 -18.72 -9.47
CA VAL A 175 3.44 -19.65 -9.57
C VAL A 175 3.57 -20.20 -10.98
N ILE A 176 2.46 -20.61 -11.61
CA ILE A 176 2.45 -21.08 -13.00
C ILE A 176 2.93 -19.96 -13.94
N THR A 177 2.48 -18.72 -13.75
CA THR A 177 2.92 -17.56 -14.54
C THR A 177 4.42 -17.30 -14.35
N ASP A 178 4.94 -17.42 -13.12
CA ASP A 178 6.38 -17.28 -12.87
C ASP A 178 7.20 -18.41 -13.52
N VAL A 179 6.71 -19.65 -13.48
CA VAL A 179 7.33 -20.80 -14.16
C VAL A 179 7.33 -20.60 -15.68
N GLN A 180 6.20 -20.19 -16.25
CA GLN A 180 6.06 -19.84 -17.66
C GLN A 180 7.07 -18.75 -18.06
N TYR A 181 7.15 -17.68 -17.26
CA TYR A 181 8.14 -16.62 -17.46
C TYR A 181 9.58 -17.15 -17.39
N PHE A 182 9.88 -18.01 -16.41
CA PHE A 182 11.19 -18.59 -16.18
C PHE A 182 11.67 -19.47 -17.34
N PHE A 183 10.76 -20.26 -17.92
CA PHE A 183 11.07 -21.14 -19.07
C PHE A 183 10.77 -20.49 -20.44
N LYS A 184 10.44 -19.20 -20.50
CA LYS A 184 10.01 -18.49 -21.72
C LYS A 184 8.87 -19.19 -22.46
N MET A 185 8.01 -19.88 -21.71
CA MET A 185 6.83 -20.54 -22.25
C MET A 185 5.63 -19.61 -22.09
N ASN A 186 4.76 -19.55 -23.09
CA ASN A 186 3.46 -18.88 -22.97
C ASN A 186 2.36 -19.91 -23.25
N LEU A 187 2.18 -20.82 -22.29
CA LEU A 187 1.23 -21.93 -22.40
C LEU A 187 -0.20 -21.44 -22.16
N LEU A 188 -0.39 -20.64 -21.11
CA LEU A 188 -1.71 -20.20 -20.65
C LEU A 188 -1.61 -18.82 -20.00
N ASP A 189 -2.41 -17.88 -20.48
CA ASP A 189 -2.57 -16.54 -19.89
C ASP A 189 -3.57 -16.59 -18.71
N ILE A 190 -3.15 -17.29 -17.64
CA ILE A 190 -4.01 -17.57 -16.49
C ILE A 190 -4.31 -16.29 -15.69
N ASP A 191 -3.43 -15.29 -15.78
CA ASP A 191 -3.56 -14.00 -15.11
C ASP A 191 -4.87 -13.28 -15.45
N LYS A 192 -5.41 -13.47 -16.66
CA LYS A 192 -6.70 -12.91 -17.10
C LYS A 192 -7.91 -13.45 -16.34
N TYR A 193 -7.80 -14.64 -15.77
CA TYR A 193 -8.88 -15.31 -15.04
C TYR A 193 -8.82 -15.05 -13.53
N LEU A 194 -7.78 -14.37 -13.05
CA LEU A 194 -7.63 -13.97 -11.65
C LEU A 194 -8.43 -12.70 -11.36
N TRP A 195 -8.91 -12.54 -10.12
CA TRP A 195 -9.60 -11.32 -9.63
C TRP A 195 -8.70 -10.07 -9.55
N GLY A 196 -7.56 -10.07 -10.25
CA GLY A 196 -6.50 -9.10 -10.15
C GLY A 196 -5.65 -9.32 -8.90
N TYR A 197 -4.33 -9.20 -9.07
CA TYR A 197 -3.34 -9.33 -7.98
C TYR A 197 -3.62 -8.42 -6.78
N CYS A 198 -4.15 -7.21 -7.03
CA CYS A 198 -4.49 -6.28 -5.95
C CYS A 198 -5.60 -6.82 -5.04
N THR A 199 -6.61 -7.48 -5.60
CA THR A 199 -7.70 -8.11 -4.85
C THR A 199 -7.21 -9.30 -4.05
N ILE A 200 -6.25 -10.06 -4.58
CA ILE A 200 -5.64 -11.19 -3.87
C ILE A 200 -4.95 -10.68 -2.59
N PHE A 201 -4.13 -9.62 -2.68
CA PHE A 201 -3.54 -9.00 -1.49
C PHE A 201 -4.59 -8.43 -0.52
N LEU A 202 -5.68 -7.85 -1.03
CA LEU A 202 -6.79 -7.41 -0.17
C LEU A 202 -7.38 -8.59 0.64
N ILE A 203 -7.60 -9.73 0.01
CA ILE A 203 -8.14 -10.93 0.67
C ILE A 203 -7.11 -11.55 1.64
N ILE A 204 -5.82 -11.57 1.29
CA ILE A 204 -4.74 -12.00 2.21
C ILE A 204 -4.71 -11.08 3.44
N GLY A 205 -4.87 -9.77 3.27
CA GLY A 205 -4.95 -8.82 4.38
C GLY A 205 -6.09 -9.14 5.35
N TYR A 206 -7.24 -9.57 4.83
CA TYR A 206 -8.35 -10.04 5.65
C TYR A 206 -8.02 -11.34 6.40
N GLU A 207 -7.45 -12.35 5.72
CA GLU A 207 -6.99 -13.58 6.38
C GLU A 207 -5.95 -13.30 7.47
N LEU A 208 -5.05 -12.33 7.26
CA LEU A 208 -4.09 -11.90 8.28
C LEU A 208 -4.78 -11.31 9.51
N SER A 209 -5.89 -10.58 9.33
CA SER A 209 -6.68 -10.07 10.46
C SER A 209 -7.28 -11.18 11.33
N LEU A 210 -7.65 -12.32 10.73
CA LEU A 210 -8.13 -13.50 11.43
C LEU A 210 -6.97 -14.30 12.05
N PHE A 211 -5.88 -14.44 11.29
CA PHE A 211 -4.70 -15.21 11.69
C PHE A 211 -4.02 -14.61 12.91
N VAL A 212 -3.71 -13.31 12.90
CA VAL A 212 -2.90 -12.70 13.95
C VAL A 212 -3.61 -12.72 15.30
N ARG A 213 -4.94 -12.55 15.33
CA ARG A 213 -5.76 -12.67 16.56
C ARG A 213 -5.61 -14.03 17.26
N ARG A 214 -5.34 -15.10 16.52
CA ARG A 214 -5.17 -16.46 17.08
C ARG A 214 -3.81 -16.66 17.76
N PHE A 215 -2.86 -15.74 17.55
CA PHE A 215 -1.48 -15.86 18.00
C PHE A 215 -1.04 -14.73 18.95
N ASP A 216 -2.00 -14.02 19.57
CA ASP A 216 -1.71 -12.91 20.49
C ASP A 216 -0.78 -13.30 21.65
N ASN A 217 -0.79 -14.57 22.07
CA ASN A 217 0.07 -15.10 23.14
C ASN A 217 1.45 -15.58 22.66
N ARG A 218 1.74 -15.58 21.35
CA ARG A 218 2.97 -16.14 20.76
C ARG A 218 3.69 -15.15 19.83
N LYS A 219 3.73 -13.89 20.22
CA LYS A 219 4.29 -12.77 19.43
C LYS A 219 5.72 -13.00 18.94
N MET A 220 6.62 -13.53 19.76
CA MET A 220 8.00 -13.80 19.32
C MET A 220 8.07 -14.87 18.22
N LYS A 221 7.25 -15.93 18.33
CA LYS A 221 7.17 -16.95 17.28
C LYS A 221 6.64 -16.36 15.97
N LEU A 222 5.64 -15.47 16.04
CA LEU A 222 5.12 -14.76 14.87
C LEU A 222 6.19 -13.89 14.20
N ILE A 223 7.01 -13.17 14.97
CA ILE A 223 8.12 -12.37 14.42
C ILE A 223 9.11 -13.28 13.68
N LEU A 224 9.53 -14.38 14.30
CA LEU A 224 10.49 -15.29 13.68
C LEU A 224 9.95 -15.91 12.39
N VAL A 225 8.66 -16.30 12.38
CA VAL A 225 7.99 -16.79 11.17
C VAL A 225 7.91 -15.71 10.10
N GLY A 226 7.48 -14.50 10.45
CA GLY A 226 7.39 -13.38 9.51
C GLY A 226 8.75 -13.03 8.90
N LEU A 227 9.79 -12.96 9.74
CA LEU A 227 11.15 -12.66 9.33
C LEU A 227 11.73 -13.78 8.45
N GLY A 228 11.50 -15.03 8.83
CA GLY A 228 11.90 -16.20 8.05
C GLY A 228 11.27 -16.21 6.65
N LEU A 229 9.96 -15.95 6.55
CA LEU A 229 9.25 -15.84 5.27
C LEU A 229 9.80 -14.68 4.42
N TYR A 230 10.05 -13.52 5.04
CA TYR A 230 10.56 -12.34 4.36
C TYR A 230 11.97 -12.56 3.80
N ILE A 231 12.90 -13.05 4.62
CA ILE A 231 14.28 -13.33 4.20
C ILE A 231 14.32 -14.41 3.12
N LEU A 232 13.58 -15.51 3.31
CA LEU A 232 13.50 -16.59 2.32
C LEU A 232 12.96 -16.07 0.98
N GLY A 233 11.88 -15.30 1.01
CA GLY A 233 11.29 -14.76 -0.21
C GLY A 233 12.20 -13.75 -0.92
N ILE A 234 12.93 -12.89 -0.18
CA ILE A 234 13.95 -12.01 -0.76
C ILE A 234 15.07 -12.82 -1.42
N ALA A 235 15.57 -13.85 -0.74
CA ALA A 235 16.63 -14.70 -1.29
C ALA A 235 16.18 -15.36 -2.59
N VAL A 236 14.95 -15.91 -2.62
CA VAL A 236 14.35 -16.49 -3.83
C VAL A 236 14.24 -15.46 -4.96
N LYS A 237 13.69 -14.27 -4.70
CA LYS A 237 13.60 -13.19 -5.72
C LYS A 237 14.96 -12.83 -6.32
N ILE A 238 15.99 -12.68 -5.47
CA ILE A 238 17.36 -12.36 -5.91
C ILE A 238 17.95 -13.49 -6.74
N LEU A 239 17.84 -14.74 -6.28
CA LEU A 239 18.38 -15.91 -6.98
C LEU A 239 17.72 -16.09 -8.35
N LEU A 240 16.39 -15.99 -8.41
CA LEU A 240 15.65 -16.08 -9.67
C LEU A 240 16.04 -14.95 -10.64
N GLN A 241 16.16 -13.71 -10.18
CA GLN A 241 16.57 -12.60 -11.04
C GLN A 241 18.02 -12.75 -11.54
N LYS A 242 18.94 -13.20 -10.67
CA LYS A 242 20.33 -13.47 -11.06
C LYS A 242 20.42 -14.59 -12.09
N TYR A 243 19.68 -15.68 -11.88
CA TYR A 243 19.62 -16.79 -12.83
C TYR A 243 19.08 -16.34 -14.19
N MET A 244 17.95 -15.62 -14.20
CA MET A 244 17.35 -15.12 -15.44
C MET A 244 18.27 -14.19 -16.23
N HIS A 245 19.10 -13.41 -15.54
CA HIS A 245 20.10 -12.59 -16.19
C HIS A 245 21.28 -13.40 -16.73
N ALA A 246 21.81 -14.34 -15.95
CA ALA A 246 22.94 -15.17 -16.34
C ALA A 246 22.61 -16.08 -17.53
N GLU A 247 21.43 -16.72 -17.52
CA GLU A 247 21.04 -17.70 -18.54
C GLU A 247 20.46 -17.04 -19.79
N TYR A 248 19.68 -15.97 -19.61
CA TYR A 248 18.86 -15.41 -20.70
C TYR A 248 19.14 -13.94 -21.01
N GLY A 249 20.05 -13.29 -20.30
CA GLY A 249 20.36 -11.86 -20.48
C GLY A 249 19.20 -10.93 -20.10
N TYR A 250 18.23 -11.38 -19.30
CA TYR A 250 17.09 -10.53 -18.94
C TYR A 250 17.53 -9.34 -18.08
N ILE A 251 17.31 -8.14 -18.63
CA ILE A 251 17.61 -6.86 -17.98
C ILE A 251 16.42 -6.40 -17.13
N GLN A 252 15.20 -6.79 -17.49
CA GLN A 252 13.99 -6.42 -16.76
C GLN A 252 13.86 -7.19 -15.44
N ASN A 253 13.54 -6.47 -14.36
CA ASN A 253 13.37 -7.06 -13.03
C ASN A 253 11.94 -7.56 -12.82
N ARG A 254 11.61 -8.75 -13.35
CA ARG A 254 10.27 -9.35 -13.20
C ARG A 254 9.89 -9.58 -11.74
N PHE A 255 10.84 -10.05 -10.94
CA PHE A 255 10.62 -10.42 -9.54
C PHE A 255 10.52 -9.22 -8.57
N ARG A 256 10.61 -7.99 -9.10
CA ARG A 256 10.22 -6.77 -8.40
C ARG A 256 8.70 -6.57 -8.38
N TRP A 257 7.99 -7.09 -9.36
CA TRP A 257 6.58 -6.72 -9.55
C TRP A 257 5.65 -7.47 -8.60
N LEU A 258 4.53 -6.84 -8.23
CA LEU A 258 3.51 -7.42 -7.34
C LEU A 258 2.87 -8.71 -7.88
N GLN A 259 3.01 -8.97 -9.18
CA GLN A 259 2.47 -10.14 -9.87
C GLN A 259 3.31 -11.40 -9.66
N CYS A 260 4.51 -11.31 -9.09
CA CYS A 260 5.32 -12.50 -8.86
C CYS A 260 4.90 -13.23 -7.57
N SER A 261 4.88 -14.56 -7.60
CA SER A 261 4.49 -15.40 -6.48
C SER A 261 5.36 -15.21 -5.22
N PRO A 262 6.69 -14.96 -5.28
CA PRO A 262 7.47 -14.64 -4.09
C PRO A 262 7.04 -13.32 -3.42
N CYS A 263 6.35 -12.42 -4.14
CA CYS A 263 5.82 -11.19 -3.56
C CYS A 263 4.75 -11.46 -2.49
N PHE A 264 3.89 -12.47 -2.68
CA PHE A 264 2.92 -12.86 -1.65
C PHE A 264 3.61 -13.28 -0.35
N VAL A 265 4.69 -14.05 -0.44
CA VAL A 265 5.46 -14.55 0.71
C VAL A 265 6.16 -13.39 1.42
N THR A 266 6.88 -12.57 0.66
CA THR A 266 7.66 -11.45 1.20
C THR A 266 6.79 -10.37 1.82
N ALA A 267 5.74 -9.89 1.12
CA ALA A 267 4.82 -8.90 1.67
C ALA A 267 4.09 -9.40 2.92
N THR A 268 3.66 -10.67 2.94
CA THR A 268 3.02 -11.29 4.11
C THR A 268 4.00 -11.41 5.28
N GLY A 269 5.22 -11.87 5.04
CA GLY A 269 6.26 -12.00 6.07
C GLY A 269 6.65 -10.64 6.67
N LEU A 270 6.80 -9.62 5.83
CA LEU A 270 7.09 -8.26 6.24
C LEU A 270 5.94 -7.65 7.05
N PHE A 271 4.69 -7.83 6.60
CA PHE A 271 3.50 -7.40 7.34
C PHE A 271 3.45 -8.02 8.73
N ILE A 272 3.58 -9.34 8.85
CA ILE A 272 3.54 -10.05 10.14
C ILE A 272 4.63 -9.54 11.07
N THR A 273 5.85 -9.38 10.55
CA THR A 273 7.00 -8.87 11.33
C THR A 273 6.73 -7.48 11.88
N ILE A 274 6.38 -6.52 11.02
CA ILE A 274 6.18 -5.11 11.42
C ILE A 274 4.96 -4.97 12.33
N TYR A 275 3.84 -5.62 12.00
CA TYR A 275 2.64 -5.58 12.82
C TYR A 275 2.92 -6.12 14.23
N THR A 276 3.60 -7.26 14.31
CA THR A 276 3.88 -7.89 15.61
C THR A 276 4.88 -7.07 16.42
N LEU A 277 5.91 -6.50 15.80
CA LEU A 277 6.82 -5.54 16.43
C LEU A 277 6.06 -4.31 16.97
N GLY A 278 5.17 -3.75 16.16
CA GLY A 278 4.32 -2.64 16.56
C GLY A 278 3.46 -2.98 17.78
N SER A 279 2.99 -4.23 17.91
CA SER A 279 2.16 -4.67 19.03
C SER A 279 2.89 -4.75 20.39
N PHE A 280 4.22 -4.59 20.42
CA PHE A 280 4.99 -4.44 21.67
C PHE A 280 5.02 -2.99 22.17
N ILE A 281 4.63 -2.03 21.35
CA ILE A 281 4.60 -0.63 21.72
C ILE A 281 3.39 -0.39 22.64
N LYS A 282 3.60 0.28 23.77
CA LYS A 282 2.51 0.63 24.70
C LYS A 282 1.53 1.58 24.02
N ALA A 283 0.25 1.18 23.93
CA ALA A 283 -0.78 1.90 23.18
C ALA A 283 -0.97 3.39 23.56
N HIS A 284 -0.72 3.75 24.82
CA HIS A 284 -0.83 5.12 25.32
C HIS A 284 0.51 5.87 25.46
N GLY A 285 1.62 5.20 25.11
CA GLY A 285 2.96 5.76 25.19
C GLY A 285 3.24 6.81 24.12
N ILE A 286 4.27 7.63 24.36
CA ILE A 286 4.75 8.64 23.39
C ILE A 286 5.02 8.03 22.01
N PRO A 287 5.70 6.86 21.87
CA PRO A 287 5.97 6.28 20.56
C PRO A 287 4.69 5.94 19.77
N ALA A 288 3.66 5.40 20.43
CA ALA A 288 2.39 5.08 19.78
C ALA A 288 1.68 6.35 19.27
N ARG A 289 1.76 7.46 20.00
CA ARG A 289 1.20 8.75 19.56
C ARG A 289 1.93 9.31 18.34
N ILE A 290 3.26 9.25 18.34
CA ILE A 290 4.10 9.69 17.20
C ILE A 290 3.77 8.85 15.96
N ILE A 291 3.76 7.52 16.10
CA ILE A 291 3.41 6.61 15.00
C ILE A 291 2.01 6.91 14.45
N ASN A 292 1.02 7.05 15.34
CA ASN A 292 -0.34 7.38 14.90
C ASN A 292 -0.44 8.75 14.21
N PHE A 293 0.38 9.72 14.62
CA PHE A 293 0.44 11.04 14.01
C PHE A 293 1.08 10.99 12.62
N ILE A 294 2.24 10.35 12.48
CA ILE A 294 2.91 10.20 11.17
C ILE A 294 2.05 9.35 10.24
N GLY A 295 1.53 8.22 10.72
CA GLY A 295 0.63 7.33 9.97
C GLY A 295 -0.60 8.04 9.44
N SER A 296 -1.13 9.00 10.21
CA SER A 296 -2.28 9.81 9.79
C SER A 296 -2.02 10.74 8.61
N CYS A 297 -0.76 10.97 8.23
CA CYS A 297 -0.36 11.81 7.12
C CYS A 297 0.05 10.99 5.87
N THR A 298 0.10 9.66 5.97
CA THR A 298 0.60 8.78 4.88
C THR A 298 -0.14 8.94 3.56
N PHE A 299 -1.45 9.20 3.58
CA PHE A 299 -2.22 9.44 2.36
C PHE A 299 -1.80 10.73 1.65
N ALA A 300 -1.69 11.85 2.38
CA ALA A 300 -1.21 13.10 1.80
C ALA A 300 0.26 12.97 1.34
N ILE A 301 1.11 12.24 2.08
CA ILE A 301 2.48 11.93 1.63
C ILE A 301 2.44 11.18 0.29
N TYR A 302 1.59 10.17 0.19
CA TYR A 302 1.39 9.43 -1.06
C TYR A 302 0.92 10.34 -2.22
N LEU A 303 0.10 11.36 -1.99
CA LEU A 303 -0.27 12.29 -3.06
C LEU A 303 0.92 13.12 -3.53
N PHE A 304 1.68 13.71 -2.60
CA PHE A 304 2.67 14.75 -2.93
C PHE A 304 4.09 14.24 -3.21
N HIS A 305 4.48 13.04 -2.76
CA HIS A 305 5.89 12.59 -2.83
C HIS A 305 6.46 12.61 -4.25
N TYR A 306 5.67 12.27 -5.28
CA TYR A 306 6.14 12.26 -6.65
C TYR A 306 6.49 13.66 -7.18
N ILE A 307 5.71 14.69 -6.78
CA ILE A 307 6.05 16.09 -7.10
C ILE A 307 7.36 16.45 -6.42
N VAL A 308 7.51 16.14 -5.13
CA VAL A 308 8.72 16.44 -4.37
C VAL A 308 9.94 15.78 -5.02
N ILE A 309 9.86 14.50 -5.39
CA ILE A 309 10.93 13.79 -6.11
C ILE A 309 11.34 14.56 -7.36
N ARG A 310 10.37 14.98 -8.18
CA ARG A 310 10.63 15.73 -9.41
C ARG A 310 11.33 17.06 -9.15
N GLU A 311 10.88 17.83 -8.16
CA GLU A 311 11.47 19.13 -7.83
C GLU A 311 12.85 18.98 -7.16
N THR A 312 13.12 17.86 -6.48
CA THR A 312 14.42 17.57 -5.84
C THR A 312 15.36 16.73 -6.72
N LYS A 313 15.10 16.64 -8.03
CA LYS A 313 15.86 15.78 -8.95
C LYS A 313 17.36 16.12 -8.99
N THR A 314 17.72 17.40 -8.84
CA THR A 314 19.14 17.82 -8.76
C THR A 314 19.85 17.17 -7.57
N TRP A 315 19.22 17.17 -6.39
CA TRP A 315 19.76 16.51 -5.20
C TRP A 315 19.88 15.00 -5.36
N GLN A 316 18.96 14.38 -6.11
CA GLN A 316 19.06 12.97 -6.46
C GLN A 316 20.38 12.68 -7.19
N PHE A 317 20.71 13.47 -8.22
CA PHE A 317 21.94 13.30 -9.00
C PHE A 317 23.21 13.57 -8.18
N GLU A 318 23.19 14.60 -7.33
CA GLU A 318 24.29 14.88 -6.40
C GLU A 318 24.55 13.71 -5.44
N LEU A 319 23.48 13.10 -4.89
CA LEU A 319 23.61 11.93 -4.01
C LEU A 319 24.11 10.69 -4.76
N ILE A 320 23.62 10.44 -5.99
CA ILE A 320 24.13 9.34 -6.84
C ILE A 320 25.65 9.50 -7.05
N SER A 321 26.10 10.71 -7.39
CA SER A 321 27.52 11.02 -7.60
C SER A 321 28.33 10.85 -6.30
N LYS A 322 27.83 11.39 -5.19
CA LYS A 322 28.48 11.32 -3.86
C LYS A 322 28.65 9.88 -3.36
N PHE A 323 27.70 8.99 -3.66
CA PHE A 323 27.77 7.57 -3.29
C PHE A 323 28.37 6.70 -4.40
N SER A 324 29.40 7.20 -5.09
CA SER A 324 30.20 6.48 -6.11
C SER A 324 29.34 5.76 -7.16
N ASN A 325 28.32 6.45 -7.68
CA ASN A 325 27.35 5.92 -8.65
C ASN A 325 26.65 4.63 -8.20
N ILE A 326 26.53 4.41 -6.89
CA ILE A 326 25.73 3.32 -6.33
C ILE A 326 26.22 1.94 -6.83
N SER A 327 27.54 1.75 -6.82
CA SER A 327 28.21 0.53 -7.28
C SER A 327 28.27 -0.57 -6.22
N THR A 328 28.36 -0.19 -4.94
CA THR A 328 28.45 -1.13 -3.80
C THR A 328 27.17 -1.16 -2.99
N PHE A 329 26.97 -2.22 -2.21
CA PHE A 329 25.81 -2.35 -1.33
C PHE A 329 25.69 -1.21 -0.31
N PRO A 330 26.74 -0.82 0.45
CA PRO A 330 26.66 0.29 1.40
C PRO A 330 26.31 1.62 0.73
N ASN A 331 26.90 1.89 -0.43
CA ASN A 331 26.62 3.11 -1.20
C ASN A 331 25.16 3.14 -1.70
N THR A 332 24.65 1.98 -2.12
CA THR A 332 23.24 1.81 -2.49
C THR A 332 22.32 2.12 -1.31
N ALA A 333 22.62 1.55 -0.15
CA ALA A 333 21.85 1.80 1.07
C ALA A 333 21.86 3.29 1.44
N ALA A 334 23.05 3.88 1.48
CA ALA A 334 23.22 5.29 1.85
C ALA A 334 22.43 6.22 0.92
N TYR A 335 22.44 5.97 -0.39
CA TYR A 335 21.63 6.70 -1.36
C TYR A 335 20.12 6.59 -1.08
N TYR A 336 19.59 5.36 -1.01
CA TYR A 336 18.15 5.15 -0.86
C TYR A 336 17.62 5.75 0.44
N PHE A 337 18.31 5.52 1.57
CA PHE A 337 17.89 6.08 2.84
C PHE A 337 17.99 7.61 2.83
N SER A 338 19.13 8.17 2.42
CA SER A 338 19.32 9.63 2.44
C SER A 338 18.27 10.36 1.60
N PHE A 339 18.08 9.94 0.34
CA PHE A 339 17.15 10.62 -0.54
C PHE A 339 15.69 10.38 -0.14
N ALA A 340 15.32 9.15 0.25
CA ALA A 340 13.96 8.86 0.71
C ALA A 340 13.61 9.64 1.99
N PHE A 341 14.54 9.83 2.92
CA PHE A 341 14.30 10.66 4.12
C PHE A 341 14.12 12.13 3.78
N ILE A 342 14.90 12.68 2.85
CA ILE A 342 14.72 14.07 2.38
C ILE A 342 13.34 14.25 1.77
N VAL A 343 12.95 13.37 0.83
CA VAL A 343 11.62 13.39 0.20
C VAL A 343 10.53 13.25 1.26
N LEU A 344 10.66 12.29 2.18
CA LEU A 344 9.69 12.06 3.24
C LEU A 344 9.54 13.30 4.14
N ALA A 345 10.64 13.94 4.53
CA ALA A 345 10.61 15.12 5.40
C ALA A 345 9.89 16.31 4.74
N ILE A 346 10.24 16.64 3.50
CA ILE A 346 9.59 17.72 2.75
C ILE A 346 8.12 17.40 2.53
N THR A 347 7.83 16.19 2.07
CA THR A 347 6.45 15.76 1.81
C THR A 347 5.62 15.71 3.09
N PHE A 348 6.21 15.38 4.23
CA PHE A 348 5.53 15.40 5.53
C PHE A 348 5.07 16.81 5.91
N VAL A 349 5.91 17.83 5.70
CA VAL A 349 5.51 19.24 5.94
C VAL A 349 4.34 19.64 5.04
N ILE A 350 4.42 19.32 3.74
CA ILE A 350 3.33 19.58 2.78
C ILE A 350 2.05 18.83 3.19
N ALA A 351 2.19 17.58 3.61
CA ALA A 351 1.09 16.73 4.05
C ALA A 351 0.38 17.29 5.28
N LEU A 352 1.11 17.90 6.23
CA LEU A 352 0.51 18.59 7.37
C LEU A 352 -0.35 19.76 6.88
N ILE A 353 0.18 20.63 6.02
CA ILE A 353 -0.55 21.77 5.48
C ILE A 353 -1.82 21.30 4.76
N PHE A 354 -1.68 20.33 3.85
CA PHE A 354 -2.79 19.78 3.07
C PHE A 354 -3.89 19.18 3.96
N ARG A 355 -3.50 18.46 5.02
CA ARG A 355 -4.44 17.86 5.96
C ARG A 355 -5.31 18.90 6.66
N PHE A 356 -4.72 20.02 7.08
CA PHE A 356 -5.47 21.08 7.75
C PHE A 356 -6.27 21.94 6.76
N ALA A 357 -5.73 22.22 5.58
CA ALA A 357 -6.34 23.10 4.59
C ALA A 357 -7.43 22.42 3.73
N VAL A 358 -7.32 21.10 3.49
CA VAL A 358 -8.20 20.38 2.55
C VAL A 358 -8.89 19.20 3.22
N GLU A 359 -8.15 18.24 3.76
CA GLU A 359 -8.76 16.97 4.23
C GLU A 359 -9.77 17.18 5.37
N LYS A 360 -9.40 17.98 6.38
CA LYS A 360 -10.27 18.25 7.53
C LYS A 360 -11.55 19.02 7.14
N PRO A 361 -11.47 20.12 6.36
CA PRO A 361 -12.66 20.80 5.85
C PRO A 361 -13.58 19.90 5.03
N VAL A 362 -13.02 19.11 4.09
CA VAL A 362 -13.82 18.19 3.25
C VAL A 362 -14.53 17.15 4.11
N ALA A 363 -13.81 16.50 5.04
CA ALA A 363 -14.42 15.53 5.95
C ALA A 363 -15.54 16.16 6.80
N TRP A 364 -15.32 17.37 7.31
CA TRP A 364 -16.30 18.09 8.12
C TRP A 364 -17.59 18.41 7.36
N ILE A 365 -17.52 18.79 6.08
CA ILE A 365 -18.71 19.04 5.23
C ILE A 365 -19.58 17.78 5.12
N PHE A 366 -18.95 16.62 4.92
CA PHE A 366 -19.65 15.34 4.82
C PHE A 366 -20.21 14.84 6.16
N ASP A 367 -19.58 15.21 7.27
CA ASP A 367 -20.04 14.87 8.61
C ASP A 367 -21.15 15.80 9.12
N ARG A 368 -21.17 17.08 8.73
CA ARG A 368 -22.20 18.06 9.13
C ARG A 368 -23.60 17.71 8.60
N LYS A 369 -23.68 17.10 7.41
CA LYS A 369 -24.94 16.56 6.86
C LYS A 369 -25.57 15.46 7.73
N LYS A 370 -24.80 14.82 8.63
CA LYS A 370 -25.32 13.83 9.59
C LYS A 370 -26.04 14.45 10.79
N LYS A 371 -25.69 15.69 11.17
CA LYS A 371 -26.29 16.40 12.31
C LYS A 371 -27.55 17.19 11.96
N SER A 372 -27.82 17.41 10.68
CA SER A 372 -28.91 18.26 10.18
C SER A 372 -30.07 17.47 9.55
N GLY A 373 -30.04 16.14 9.53
CA GLY A 373 -31.11 15.32 8.97
C GLY A 373 -31.26 13.96 9.66
N ILE A 374 -32.40 13.81 10.36
CA ILE A 374 -33.14 12.59 10.70
C ILE A 374 -32.41 11.56 11.59
N HIS A 375 -33.01 11.29 12.76
CA HIS A 375 -32.63 10.28 13.74
C HIS A 375 -32.27 8.93 13.08
N ALA A 376 -31.00 8.52 13.19
CA ALA A 376 -30.59 7.13 13.05
C ALA A 376 -30.05 6.66 14.42
N GLY A 377 -30.57 5.52 14.87
CA GLY A 377 -30.48 4.94 16.21
C GLY A 377 -29.09 4.64 16.79
N PRO A 378 -29.04 3.91 17.93
CA PRO A 378 -28.00 4.02 18.93
C PRO A 378 -26.61 3.63 18.40
N SER A 379 -25.63 4.46 18.76
CA SER A 379 -24.21 4.18 18.58
C SER A 379 -23.82 2.89 19.29
N GLY A 380 -23.46 1.86 18.51
CA GLY A 380 -22.91 0.61 19.02
C GLY A 380 -21.64 0.85 19.81
N ALA A 381 -21.75 0.77 21.13
CA ALA A 381 -20.64 0.53 22.01
C ALA A 381 -20.14 -0.90 21.77
N ILE A 382 -18.82 -1.08 21.87
CA ILE A 382 -18.18 -2.39 21.94
C ILE A 382 -18.70 -3.06 23.22
N PRO A 383 -19.33 -4.24 23.19
CA PRO A 383 -19.62 -4.95 24.42
C PRO A 383 -18.30 -5.45 25.00
N ASP A 384 -18.04 -5.10 26.25
CA ASP A 384 -17.01 -5.74 27.06
C ASP A 384 -17.36 -7.23 27.19
N SER A 385 -16.50 -8.10 26.66
CA SER A 385 -16.58 -9.53 26.93
C SER A 385 -16.14 -9.76 28.37
N ASN A 386 -17.10 -9.74 29.31
CA ASN A 386 -16.90 -10.32 30.63
C ASN A 386 -16.69 -11.84 30.47
N PRO A 387 -15.62 -12.42 31.02
CA PRO A 387 -15.55 -13.85 31.22
C PRO A 387 -16.32 -14.17 32.50
N SER A 388 -17.44 -14.88 32.39
CA SER A 388 -18.10 -15.50 33.54
C SER A 388 -18.38 -16.96 33.23
N SER A 389 -17.87 -17.79 34.15
CA SER A 389 -17.99 -19.25 34.36
C SER A 389 -17.44 -20.17 33.29
#